data_AF-A0A0U3HDL2-F1
#
_entry.id   AF-A0A0U3HDL2-F1
#
_cell.length_a   1.000
_cell.length_b   1.000
_cell.length_c   1.000
_cell.angle_alpha   90.00
_cell.angle_beta   90.00
_cell.angle_gamma   90.00
#
_symmetry.space_group_name_H-M   'P 1'
#
loop_
_entity.id
_entity.type
_entity.pdbx_description
1 polymer ?
#
loop_
_entity_poly.entity_id
_entity_poly.type
_entity_poly.pdbx_seq_one_letter_code
_entity_poly.pdbx_strand_id
1 'polypeptide(L)'
;MASTRSAHRDGAAGDPSDPGGPPDEVRTVSEAVRAAERHLRAWLTISRSAARELHGVDTAPEAAAWGATAHRGLRALAAYARARREEGFAGGFWAWCAQGGSAAVCWPASEKKLAMRESRTVMGCAKYRRTRVFDVDPRVEPSGRIVMQAHLKISEGGGDLAPRIYFHDDTGGATGKVHVGFVGPHHLVPNTRA
;
A
#
# COMPACT_ATOMS: atom_id res chain seq x y z
N MET A 1 54.39 -0.18 15.93
CA MET A 1 53.42 -1.17 15.42
C MET A 1 52.03 -0.66 15.73
N ALA A 2 51.40 0.02 14.76
CA ALA A 2 50.02 0.47 14.86
C ALA A 2 49.13 -0.59 14.22
N SER A 3 48.16 -1.14 14.95
CA SER A 3 47.14 -2.03 14.41
C SER A 3 45.77 -1.48 14.81
N THR A 4 45.19 -0.71 13.90
CA THR A 4 43.79 -0.29 13.92
C THR A 4 42.93 -1.45 13.45
N ARG A 5 42.09 -2.01 14.32
CA ARG A 5 40.99 -2.88 13.91
C ARG A 5 39.70 -2.08 13.82
N SER A 6 39.20 -2.03 12.59
CA SER A 6 37.90 -1.54 12.15
C SER A 6 36.77 -2.22 12.92
N ALA A 7 35.90 -1.43 13.55
CA ALA A 7 34.63 -1.91 14.07
C ALA A 7 33.59 -1.79 12.95
N HIS A 8 33.29 -2.93 12.35
CA HIS A 8 32.12 -3.15 11.50
C HIS A 8 30.87 -2.79 12.31
N ARG A 9 30.06 -1.83 11.83
CA ARG A 9 28.72 -1.61 12.36
C ARG A 9 27.81 -2.64 11.70
N ASP A 10 27.56 -3.72 12.41
CA ASP A 10 26.52 -4.68 12.07
C ASP A 10 25.17 -3.96 12.07
N GLY A 11 24.44 -4.12 10.97
CA GLY A 11 23.10 -3.58 10.79
C GLY A 11 22.15 -4.16 11.82
N ALA A 12 21.31 -3.30 12.40
CA ALA A 12 20.30 -3.72 13.34
C ALA A 12 19.29 -4.65 12.65
N ALA A 13 19.37 -5.94 12.96
CA ALA A 13 18.26 -6.87 12.77
C ALA A 13 17.12 -6.40 13.67
N GLY A 14 15.90 -6.32 13.12
CA GLY A 14 14.71 -5.98 13.90
C GLY A 14 14.51 -6.96 15.05
N ASP A 15 14.09 -6.42 16.20
CA ASP A 15 13.83 -7.17 17.42
C ASP A 15 12.62 -8.11 17.22
N PRO A 16 12.80 -9.45 17.33
CA PRO A 16 11.72 -10.43 17.14
C PRO A 16 10.70 -10.47 18.28
N SER A 17 10.75 -9.54 19.25
CA SER A 17 9.92 -9.58 20.45
C SER A 17 8.95 -8.41 20.67
N ASP A 18 8.69 -7.56 19.67
CA ASP A 18 7.55 -6.61 19.73
C ASP A 18 6.22 -7.35 19.47
N PRO A 19 5.41 -7.66 20.51
CA PRO A 19 4.17 -8.39 20.34
C PRO A 19 3.05 -7.52 19.76
N GLY A 20 3.31 -6.23 19.48
CA GLY A 20 2.34 -5.26 18.96
C GLY A 20 2.39 -5.04 17.44
N GLY A 21 3.42 -5.55 16.76
CA GLY A 21 3.61 -5.39 15.31
C GLY A 21 2.64 -6.22 14.45
N PRO A 22 2.50 -5.90 13.15
CA PRO A 22 1.78 -6.77 12.22
C PRO A 22 2.47 -8.15 12.16
N PRO A 23 1.72 -9.25 11.95
CA PRO A 23 2.31 -10.57 11.78
C PRO A 23 3.30 -10.58 10.61
N ASP A 24 4.35 -11.41 10.71
CA ASP A 24 5.34 -11.53 9.63
C ASP A 24 4.75 -12.16 8.36
N GLU A 25 3.79 -13.06 8.51
CA GLU A 25 3.14 -13.77 7.41
C GLU A 25 1.61 -13.66 7.47
N VAL A 26 1.00 -13.59 6.29
CA VAL A 26 -0.44 -13.71 6.08
C VAL A 26 -0.70 -14.53 4.83
N ARG A 27 -1.83 -15.23 4.77
CA ARG A 27 -2.19 -16.15 3.68
C ARG A 27 -3.30 -15.61 2.78
N THR A 28 -3.96 -14.53 3.16
CA THR A 28 -5.07 -13.97 2.37
C THR A 28 -4.98 -12.45 2.31
N VAL A 29 -5.65 -11.84 1.32
CA VAL A 29 -5.74 -10.39 1.24
C VAL A 29 -6.59 -9.85 2.38
N SER A 30 -7.63 -10.59 2.80
CA SER A 30 -8.39 -10.27 4.01
C SER A 30 -7.53 -10.24 5.27
N GLU A 31 -6.61 -11.18 5.46
CA GLU A 31 -5.68 -11.16 6.59
C GLU A 31 -4.73 -9.96 6.51
N ALA A 32 -4.23 -9.64 5.31
CA ALA A 32 -3.37 -8.48 5.10
C ALA A 32 -4.07 -7.16 5.51
N VAL A 33 -5.33 -6.98 5.11
CA VAL A 33 -6.13 -5.81 5.48
C VAL A 33 -6.34 -5.74 6.99
N ARG A 34 -6.79 -6.83 7.62
CA ARG A 34 -7.02 -6.87 9.07
C ARG A 34 -5.75 -6.64 9.88
N ALA A 35 -4.62 -7.17 9.42
CA ALA A 35 -3.32 -6.91 10.03
C ALA A 35 -2.96 -5.42 9.96
N ALA A 36 -3.14 -4.79 8.81
CA ALA A 36 -2.86 -3.37 8.65
C ALA A 36 -3.80 -2.49 9.49
N GLU A 37 -5.10 -2.79 9.56
CA GLU A 37 -6.07 -2.08 10.40
C GLU A 37 -5.69 -2.10 11.88
N ARG A 38 -5.25 -3.25 12.39
CA ARG A 38 -4.87 -3.40 13.80
C ARG A 38 -3.52 -2.75 14.11
N HIS A 39 -2.52 -3.02 13.28
CA HIS A 39 -1.12 -2.79 13.65
C HIS A 39 -0.49 -1.57 12.95
N LEU A 40 -1.07 -1.07 11.86
CA LEU A 40 -0.49 0.05 11.07
C LEU A 40 -1.29 1.36 11.20
N ARG A 41 -2.28 1.42 12.09
CA ARG A 41 -3.20 2.57 12.26
C ARG A 41 -2.54 3.92 12.60
N ALA A 42 -1.30 3.91 13.09
CA ALA A 42 -0.53 5.13 13.33
C ALA A 42 -0.19 5.83 12.00
N TRP A 43 0.02 5.05 10.94
CA TRP A 43 0.57 5.50 9.65
C TRP A 43 -0.43 5.37 8.51
N LEU A 44 -1.37 4.44 8.63
CA LEU A 44 -2.42 4.18 7.65
C LEU A 44 -3.80 4.45 8.24
N THR A 45 -4.69 4.91 7.36
CA THR A 45 -6.14 4.83 7.55
C THR A 45 -6.68 3.89 6.47
N ILE A 46 -7.26 2.75 6.86
CA ILE A 46 -7.98 1.89 5.93
C ILE A 46 -9.47 2.20 6.09
N SER A 47 -10.10 2.67 5.02
CA SER A 47 -11.53 2.99 5.04
C SER A 47 -12.34 1.71 5.32
N ARG A 48 -13.42 1.82 6.10
CA ARG A 48 -14.26 0.65 6.44
C ARG A 48 -14.82 -0.07 5.22
N SER A 49 -15.02 0.64 4.11
CA SER A 49 -15.49 0.12 2.83
C SER A 49 -14.37 -0.30 1.87
N ALA A 50 -13.10 -0.30 2.31
CA ALA A 50 -11.97 -0.49 1.42
C ALA A 50 -11.91 -1.92 0.88
N ALA A 51 -12.03 -2.93 1.76
CA ALA A 51 -12.07 -4.33 1.36
C ALA A 51 -13.37 -4.63 0.58
N ARG A 52 -13.26 -5.08 -0.67
CA ARG A 52 -14.40 -5.39 -1.53
C ARG A 52 -14.20 -6.71 -2.25
N GLU A 53 -15.22 -7.56 -2.20
CA GLU A 53 -15.31 -8.84 -2.95
C GLU A 53 -14.07 -9.74 -2.82
N LEU A 54 -13.50 -9.80 -1.60
CA LEU A 54 -12.27 -10.55 -1.35
C LEU A 54 -12.46 -12.08 -1.31
N HIS A 55 -13.69 -12.60 -1.25
CA HIS A 55 -13.89 -14.06 -1.22
C HIS A 55 -13.22 -14.77 -2.41
N GLY A 56 -13.51 -14.33 -3.64
CA GLY A 56 -12.90 -14.94 -4.83
C GLY A 56 -11.38 -14.72 -4.91
N VAL A 57 -10.88 -13.63 -4.32
CA VAL A 57 -9.45 -13.33 -4.20
C VAL A 57 -8.78 -14.28 -3.21
N ASP A 58 -9.42 -14.53 -2.07
CA ASP A 58 -8.89 -15.30 -0.95
C ASP A 58 -9.05 -16.81 -1.13
N THR A 59 -9.89 -17.25 -2.07
CA THR A 59 -10.04 -18.67 -2.46
C THR A 59 -9.34 -19.03 -3.76
N ALA A 60 -8.69 -18.06 -4.43
CA ALA A 60 -7.93 -18.32 -5.66
C ALA A 60 -6.69 -19.19 -5.37
N PRO A 61 -6.17 -19.95 -6.34
CA PRO A 61 -4.90 -20.65 -6.21
C PRO A 61 -3.74 -19.75 -5.77
N GLU A 62 -3.77 -18.48 -6.17
CA GLU A 62 -2.77 -17.46 -5.86
C GLU A 62 -3.01 -16.74 -4.52
N ALA A 63 -4.05 -17.09 -3.75
CA ALA A 63 -4.49 -16.34 -2.56
C ALA A 63 -3.35 -16.06 -1.56
N ALA A 64 -2.51 -17.07 -1.28
CA ALA A 64 -1.35 -16.94 -0.40
C ALA A 64 -0.32 -15.93 -0.93
N ALA A 65 0.01 -16.01 -2.22
CA ALA A 65 0.94 -15.09 -2.86
C ALA A 65 0.39 -13.66 -2.90
N TRP A 66 -0.91 -13.51 -3.21
CA TRP A 66 -1.58 -12.22 -3.20
C TRP A 66 -1.71 -11.62 -1.81
N GLY A 67 -2.00 -12.45 -0.78
CA GLY A 67 -2.03 -12.05 0.61
C GLY A 67 -0.69 -11.51 1.09
N ALA A 68 0.39 -12.29 0.92
CA ALA A 68 1.74 -11.88 1.27
C ALA A 68 2.17 -10.59 0.53
N THR A 69 1.83 -10.49 -0.76
CA THR A 69 2.16 -9.31 -1.56
C THR A 69 1.35 -8.08 -1.14
N ALA A 70 0.06 -8.23 -0.86
CA ALA A 70 -0.78 -7.15 -0.33
C ALA A 70 -0.25 -6.66 1.03
N HIS A 71 0.14 -7.59 1.89
CA HIS A 71 0.70 -7.30 3.20
C HIS A 71 2.00 -6.49 3.11
N ARG A 72 2.93 -6.92 2.23
CA ARG A 72 4.15 -6.15 1.92
C ARG A 72 3.81 -4.73 1.44
N GLY A 73 2.84 -4.59 0.55
CA GLY A 73 2.39 -3.30 0.03
C GLY A 73 1.85 -2.36 1.12
N LEU A 74 1.00 -2.87 2.00
CA LEU A 74 0.44 -2.10 3.12
C LEU A 74 1.54 -1.69 4.11
N ARG A 75 2.45 -2.61 4.46
CA ARG A 75 3.61 -2.27 5.32
C ARG A 75 4.50 -1.22 4.66
N ALA A 76 4.71 -1.28 3.34
CA ALA A 76 5.48 -0.29 2.61
C ALA A 76 4.85 1.11 2.68
N LEU A 77 3.52 1.22 2.51
CA LEU A 77 2.80 2.48 2.64
C LEU A 77 2.91 3.05 4.07
N ALA A 78 2.83 2.19 5.09
CA ALA A 78 3.00 2.61 6.48
C ALA A 78 4.43 3.10 6.76
N ALA A 79 5.44 2.37 6.30
CA ALA A 79 6.84 2.75 6.44
C ALA A 79 7.15 4.07 5.70
N TYR A 80 6.56 4.28 4.52
CA TYR A 80 6.64 5.55 3.81
C TYR A 80 6.04 6.70 4.62
N ALA A 81 4.84 6.53 5.18
CA ALA A 81 4.21 7.57 6.00
C ALA A 81 5.06 7.90 7.24
N ARG A 82 5.65 6.89 7.88
CA ARG A 82 6.62 7.11 8.96
C ARG A 82 7.83 7.92 8.48
N ALA A 83 8.45 7.52 7.37
CA ALA A 83 9.61 8.23 6.83
C ALA A 83 9.32 9.70 6.53
N ARG A 84 8.12 9.99 6.01
CA ARG A 84 7.64 11.36 5.77
C ARG A 84 7.48 12.19 7.04
N ARG A 85 7.03 11.56 8.13
CA ARG A 85 6.61 12.26 9.36
C ARG A 85 7.70 12.35 10.42
N GLU A 86 8.54 11.33 10.52
CA GLU A 86 9.54 11.20 11.59
C GLU A 86 10.97 11.29 11.07
N GLU A 87 11.24 10.84 9.84
CA GLU A 87 12.62 10.68 9.32
C GLU A 87 13.01 11.81 8.35
N GLY A 88 12.13 12.79 8.14
CA GLY A 88 12.40 13.96 7.29
C GLY A 88 12.44 13.65 5.79
N PHE A 89 11.95 12.49 5.34
CA PHE A 89 11.95 12.16 3.92
C PHE A 89 11.14 13.18 3.11
N ALA A 90 11.74 13.73 2.05
CA ALA A 90 11.09 14.66 1.13
C ALA A 90 10.81 13.96 -0.22
N GLY A 91 9.53 13.69 -0.50
CA GLY A 91 9.13 13.08 -1.78
C GLY A 91 7.84 12.25 -1.69
N GLY A 92 7.36 11.80 -2.84
CA GLY A 92 6.22 10.87 -2.94
C GLY A 92 6.61 9.40 -2.75
N PHE A 93 5.61 8.53 -2.57
CA PHE A 93 5.81 7.09 -2.37
C PHE A 93 6.71 6.42 -3.41
N TRP A 94 6.54 6.75 -4.71
CA TRP A 94 7.42 6.22 -5.76
C TRP A 94 8.89 6.54 -5.53
N ALA A 95 9.21 7.81 -5.21
CA ALA A 95 10.58 8.24 -4.99
C ALA A 95 11.20 7.55 -3.77
N TRP A 96 10.39 7.35 -2.72
CA TRP A 96 10.80 6.61 -1.54
C TRP A 96 11.14 5.15 -1.87
N CYS A 97 10.29 4.48 -2.66
CA CYS A 97 10.55 3.11 -3.12
C CYS A 97 11.81 3.03 -4.02
N ALA A 98 11.99 3.98 -4.93
CA ALA A 98 13.13 4.00 -5.86
C ALA A 98 14.48 4.19 -5.15
N GLN A 99 14.50 4.85 -3.99
CA GLN A 99 15.70 5.03 -3.15
C GLN A 99 15.99 3.81 -2.25
N GLY A 100 15.27 2.71 -2.44
CA GLY A 100 15.43 1.48 -1.65
C GLY A 100 14.51 1.38 -0.43
N GLY A 101 13.74 2.43 -0.12
CA GLY A 101 12.87 2.49 1.06
C GLY A 101 13.61 2.11 2.36
N SER A 102 12.87 1.60 3.35
CA SER A 102 13.50 0.75 4.37
C SER A 102 13.79 -0.61 3.73
N ALA A 103 15.05 -1.08 3.82
CA ALA A 103 15.51 -2.30 3.16
C ALA A 103 14.63 -3.54 3.45
N ALA A 104 13.92 -3.56 4.59
CA ALA A 104 13.03 -4.65 4.98
C ALA A 104 11.60 -4.56 4.41
N VAL A 105 11.15 -3.40 3.90
CA VAL A 105 9.72 -3.13 3.62
C VAL A 105 9.48 -2.37 2.31
N CYS A 106 10.43 -2.39 1.38
CA CYS A 106 10.31 -1.65 0.12
C CYS A 106 9.30 -2.28 -0.87
N TRP A 107 8.59 -1.45 -1.64
CA TRP A 107 7.73 -1.86 -2.76
C TRP A 107 8.44 -1.61 -4.11
N PRO A 108 8.27 -2.45 -5.14
CA PRO A 108 8.92 -2.21 -6.42
C PRO A 108 8.43 -0.91 -7.09
N ALA A 109 9.36 0.03 -7.33
CA ALA A 109 9.12 1.25 -8.10
C ALA A 109 9.12 0.96 -9.61
N SER A 110 8.14 0.17 -10.07
CA SER A 110 7.95 -0.14 -11.48
C SER A 110 6.50 0.11 -11.89
N GLU A 111 6.28 0.50 -13.14
CA GLU A 111 4.92 0.73 -13.65
C GLU A 111 4.06 -0.53 -13.64
N LYS A 112 4.70 -1.71 -13.58
CA LYS A 112 4.00 -3.00 -13.47
C LYS A 112 3.45 -3.28 -12.07
N LYS A 113 4.05 -2.69 -11.02
CA LYS A 113 3.69 -2.92 -9.61
C LYS A 113 3.09 -1.69 -8.93
N LEU A 114 3.35 -0.49 -9.43
CA LEU A 114 2.96 0.77 -8.82
C LEU A 114 2.50 1.75 -9.91
N ALA A 115 1.42 2.45 -9.65
CA ALA A 115 1.01 3.62 -10.43
C ALA A 115 0.72 4.76 -9.47
N MET A 116 1.36 5.92 -9.67
CA MET A 116 1.04 7.13 -8.88
C MET A 116 -0.10 7.93 -9.49
N ARG A 117 -0.45 7.67 -10.74
CA ARG A 117 -1.59 8.25 -11.45
C ARG A 117 -2.28 7.17 -12.27
N GLU A 118 -3.58 7.32 -12.42
CA GLU A 118 -4.38 6.49 -13.28
C GLU A 118 -4.23 6.99 -14.73
N SER A 119 -4.47 6.12 -15.72
CA SER A 119 -4.30 6.50 -17.11
C SER A 119 -5.25 7.65 -17.52
N ARG A 120 -4.79 8.51 -18.44
CA ARG A 120 -5.63 9.60 -19.00
C ARG A 120 -6.92 9.05 -19.62
N THR A 121 -6.87 7.90 -20.27
CA THR A 121 -8.02 7.26 -20.89
C THR A 121 -9.07 6.84 -19.86
N VAL A 122 -8.64 6.20 -18.77
CA VAL A 122 -9.54 5.83 -17.65
C VAL A 122 -10.12 7.09 -17.00
N MET A 123 -9.28 8.10 -16.73
CA MET A 123 -9.70 9.32 -16.05
C MET A 123 -10.57 10.24 -16.91
N GLY A 124 -10.42 10.20 -18.24
CA GLY A 124 -11.26 10.95 -19.18
C GLY A 124 -12.65 10.35 -19.39
N CYS A 125 -12.87 9.09 -19.00
CA CYS A 125 -14.16 8.42 -19.13
C CYS A 125 -14.91 8.40 -17.80
N ALA A 126 -16.07 9.10 -17.74
CA ALA A 126 -16.88 9.20 -16.53
C ALA A 126 -17.26 7.83 -15.93
N LYS A 127 -17.54 6.83 -16.79
CA LYS A 127 -17.87 5.46 -16.37
C LYS A 127 -16.75 4.85 -15.53
N TYR A 128 -15.49 4.94 -15.98
CA TYR A 128 -14.35 4.34 -15.27
C TYR A 128 -13.88 5.21 -14.12
N ARG A 129 -13.88 6.54 -14.29
CA ARG A 129 -13.55 7.50 -13.23
C ARG A 129 -14.40 7.29 -11.97
N ARG A 130 -15.71 7.03 -12.11
CA ARG A 130 -16.60 6.86 -10.95
C ARG A 130 -16.20 5.69 -10.05
N THR A 131 -15.57 4.65 -10.61
CA THR A 131 -15.16 3.47 -9.83
C THR A 131 -13.87 3.71 -9.04
N ARG A 132 -13.25 4.89 -9.17
CA ARG A 132 -12.09 5.35 -8.38
C ARG A 132 -12.46 6.33 -7.27
N VAL A 133 -13.76 6.57 -7.06
CA VAL A 133 -14.25 7.42 -5.97
C VAL A 133 -14.42 6.56 -4.72
N PHE A 134 -13.50 6.74 -3.76
CA PHE A 134 -13.44 5.96 -2.54
C PHE A 134 -13.52 6.84 -1.31
N ASP A 135 -13.88 6.22 -0.19
CA ASP A 135 -14.02 6.88 1.10
C ASP A 135 -12.63 7.28 1.62
N VAL A 136 -12.57 8.43 2.28
CA VAL A 136 -11.40 9.01 2.93
C VAL A 136 -11.82 9.73 4.21
N ASP A 137 -10.89 9.98 5.11
CA ASP A 137 -11.16 10.78 6.31
C ASP A 137 -11.65 12.19 5.93
N PRO A 138 -12.75 12.69 6.52
CA PRO A 138 -13.29 14.02 6.21
C PRO A 138 -12.33 15.19 6.46
N ARG A 139 -11.27 14.99 7.25
CA ARG A 139 -10.18 15.98 7.41
C ARG A 139 -9.34 16.15 6.15
N VAL A 140 -9.31 15.15 5.27
CA VAL A 140 -8.65 15.21 3.96
C VAL A 140 -9.55 15.88 2.93
N GLU A 141 -10.82 15.47 2.89
CA GLU A 141 -11.81 15.96 1.93
C GLU A 141 -13.18 15.99 2.63
N PRO A 142 -13.82 17.17 2.83
CA PRO A 142 -15.03 17.31 3.63
C PRO A 142 -16.21 16.42 3.19
N SER A 143 -16.31 16.09 1.91
CA SER A 143 -17.35 15.17 1.42
C SER A 143 -17.14 13.71 1.85
N GLY A 144 -15.99 13.38 2.46
CA GLY A 144 -15.60 12.05 2.89
C GLY A 144 -15.22 11.12 1.74
N ARG A 145 -15.13 11.61 0.51
CA ARG A 145 -14.84 10.80 -0.69
C ARG A 145 -13.91 11.52 -1.64
N ILE A 146 -12.93 10.82 -2.18
CA ILE A 146 -11.97 11.37 -3.16
C ILE A 146 -11.78 10.42 -4.33
N VAL A 147 -11.43 10.98 -5.48
CA VAL A 147 -10.91 10.19 -6.61
C VAL A 147 -9.47 9.80 -6.31
N MET A 148 -9.24 8.54 -5.92
CA MET A 148 -7.89 8.01 -5.73
C MET A 148 -7.36 7.46 -7.05
N GLN A 149 -6.17 7.90 -7.43
CA GLN A 149 -5.51 7.46 -8.65
C GLN A 149 -4.31 6.55 -8.38
N ALA A 150 -3.59 6.81 -7.28
CA ALA A 150 -2.42 6.04 -6.92
C ALA A 150 -2.85 4.65 -6.44
N HIS A 151 -2.17 3.61 -6.93
CA HIS A 151 -2.50 2.24 -6.57
C HIS A 151 -1.34 1.25 -6.71
N LEU A 152 -1.37 0.23 -5.86
CA LEU A 152 -0.51 -0.95 -5.94
C LEU A 152 -1.16 -2.01 -6.82
N LYS A 153 -0.33 -2.71 -7.60
CA LYS A 153 -0.73 -3.83 -8.46
C LYS A 153 -0.18 -5.11 -7.83
N ILE A 154 -1.06 -5.87 -7.16
CA ILE A 154 -0.63 -7.03 -6.36
C ILE A 154 -0.06 -8.14 -7.25
N SER A 155 -0.55 -8.26 -8.47
CA SER A 155 -0.07 -9.25 -9.44
C SER A 155 0.16 -8.65 -10.82
N GLU A 156 1.20 -9.14 -11.52
CA GLU A 156 1.45 -8.91 -12.95
C GLU A 156 0.76 -10.02 -13.77
N GLY A 157 -0.52 -10.28 -13.52
CA GLY A 157 -1.27 -11.44 -14.05
C GLY A 157 -2.45 -11.79 -13.13
N GLY A 158 -3.25 -12.80 -13.49
CA GLY A 158 -4.41 -13.22 -12.66
C GLY A 158 -5.75 -12.58 -13.03
N GLY A 159 -5.84 -11.95 -14.20
CA GLY A 159 -7.09 -11.47 -14.79
C GLY A 159 -7.87 -10.53 -13.87
N ASP A 160 -9.20 -10.70 -13.89
CA ASP A 160 -10.15 -9.84 -13.19
C ASP A 160 -10.11 -9.96 -11.67
N LEU A 161 -9.52 -11.03 -11.13
CA LEU A 161 -9.37 -11.23 -9.68
C LEU A 161 -8.08 -10.62 -9.13
N ALA A 162 -7.10 -10.29 -10.00
CA ALA A 162 -5.82 -9.72 -9.58
C ALA A 162 -6.01 -8.46 -8.71
N PRO A 163 -5.62 -8.47 -7.43
CA PRO A 163 -6.01 -7.39 -6.51
C PRO A 163 -5.32 -6.07 -6.81
N ARG A 164 -6.03 -4.98 -6.53
CA ARG A 164 -5.54 -3.59 -6.53
C ARG A 164 -5.75 -2.97 -5.17
N ILE A 165 -4.79 -2.13 -4.76
CA ILE A 165 -4.88 -1.32 -3.53
C ILE A 165 -4.81 0.15 -3.94
N TYR A 166 -5.92 0.88 -3.91
CA TYR A 166 -5.91 2.33 -4.19
C TYR A 166 -5.71 3.12 -2.90
N PHE A 167 -4.87 4.14 -2.98
CA PHE A 167 -4.54 4.97 -1.84
C PHE A 167 -4.41 6.45 -2.19
N HIS A 168 -4.48 7.28 -1.15
CA HIS A 168 -4.22 8.70 -1.17
C HIS A 168 -3.13 9.03 -0.15
N ASP A 169 -2.16 9.83 -0.57
CA ASP A 169 -1.06 10.28 0.27
C ASP A 169 -1.41 11.62 0.91
N ASP A 170 -1.78 11.58 2.19
CA ASP A 170 -2.03 12.76 3.03
C ASP A 170 -0.90 12.92 4.08
N THR A 171 0.31 12.38 3.80
CA THR A 171 1.43 12.43 4.75
C THR A 171 1.94 13.85 5.00
N GLY A 172 1.75 14.75 4.03
CA GLY A 172 2.01 16.18 4.18
C GLY A 172 0.79 17.01 4.56
N GLY A 173 -0.37 16.39 4.80
CA GLY A 173 -1.63 17.08 5.02
C GLY A 173 -2.24 16.86 6.41
N ALA A 174 -3.56 16.97 6.49
CA ALA A 174 -4.29 17.18 7.76
C ALA A 174 -4.21 15.99 8.72
N THR A 175 -4.12 14.77 8.19
CA THR A 175 -3.99 13.56 9.01
C THR A 175 -2.54 13.09 9.12
N GLY A 176 -1.70 13.45 8.14
CA GLY A 176 -0.31 13.04 8.08
C GLY A 176 -0.14 11.52 7.92
N LYS A 177 -1.09 10.87 7.24
CA LYS A 177 -1.17 9.42 7.00
C LYS A 177 -1.36 9.10 5.52
N VAL A 178 -1.19 7.84 5.15
CA VAL A 178 -1.71 7.33 3.87
C VAL A 178 -3.11 6.73 4.08
N HIS A 179 -4.05 7.07 3.20
CA HIS A 179 -5.43 6.58 3.24
C HIS A 179 -5.64 5.52 2.17
N VAL A 180 -6.09 4.33 2.54
CA VAL A 180 -6.44 3.25 1.62
C VAL A 180 -7.97 3.23 1.47
N GLY A 181 -8.44 3.59 0.27
CA GLY A 181 -9.87 3.66 -0.03
C GLY A 181 -10.43 2.40 -0.69
N PHE A 182 -9.57 1.52 -1.22
CA PHE A 182 -9.98 0.29 -1.90
C PHE A 182 -8.90 -0.79 -1.83
N VAL A 183 -9.33 -2.01 -1.53
CA VAL A 183 -8.59 -3.27 -1.65
C VAL A 183 -9.55 -4.29 -2.24
N GLY A 184 -9.30 -4.74 -3.46
CA GLY A 184 -10.23 -5.63 -4.13
C GLY A 184 -9.79 -6.04 -5.53
N PRO A 185 -10.58 -6.91 -6.17
CA PRO A 185 -10.27 -7.44 -7.48
C PRO A 185 -10.35 -6.37 -8.58
N HIS A 186 -9.58 -6.56 -9.65
CA HIS A 186 -9.44 -5.58 -10.73
C HIS A 186 -10.75 -5.30 -11.48
N HIS A 187 -11.68 -6.24 -11.58
CA HIS A 187 -12.96 -6.02 -12.28
C HIS A 187 -13.84 -4.92 -11.65
N LEU A 188 -13.65 -4.60 -10.36
CA LEU A 188 -14.35 -3.47 -9.71
C LEU A 188 -13.74 -2.11 -10.06
N VAL A 189 -12.54 -2.11 -10.62
CA VAL A 189 -11.78 -0.94 -11.07
C VAL A 189 -11.33 -1.16 -12.53
N PRO A 190 -12.28 -1.43 -13.46
CA PRO A 190 -11.94 -1.86 -14.80
C PRO A 190 -11.25 -0.74 -15.58
N ASN A 191 -10.43 -1.11 -16.55
CA ASN A 191 -9.82 -0.18 -17.49
C ASN A 191 -10.37 -0.43 -18.91
N THR A 192 -9.77 0.18 -19.93
CA THR A 192 -10.24 0.07 -21.32
C THR A 192 -9.84 -1.23 -22.03
N ARG A 193 -9.10 -2.12 -21.36
CA ARG A 193 -8.63 -3.42 -21.87
C ARG A 193 -9.30 -4.60 -21.17
N ALA A 194 -10.29 -4.34 -20.31
CA ALA A 194 -11.11 -5.36 -19.67
C ALA A 194 -12.28 -5.73 -20.59
#